data_AF-X1FFX5-F1
#
_entry.id   AF-X1FFX5-F1
#
_cell.length_a   1.000
_cell.length_b   1.000
_cell.length_c   1.000
_cell.angle_alpha   90.00
_cell.angle_beta   90.00
_cell.angle_gamma   90.00
#
_symmetry.space_group_name_H-M   'P 1'
#
loop_
_entity.id
_entity.type
_entity.pdbx_description
1 polymer ?
#
loop_
_entity_poly.entity_id
_entity_poly.type
_entity_poly.pdbx_seq_one_letter_code
_entity_poly.pdbx_strand_id
1 'polypeptide(L)'
;PVDKDFDVVIQRGLDLEDDVPIYPSQPPVVSDYNRFLYGLDGGRKNTSEMGGKYYLFSIKLNGLGLNWINKKRDGITKFVLRSSDDLMGIPPEMIEGRKECCQLYSGNQPSTYYRSYLHFVVTVYIPEVETREVINIGRERVTWQGYIINHNGWLSSFGFEFADYVAGPFEYIEVGKDELQDIKLYMYDKFDLTPDTPYFVRARAENEAGIGRGEWVEFRTLA
;
A
#
# COMPACT_ATOMS: atom_id res chain seq x y z
N PRO A 1 -29.71 -33.12 -7.70
CA PRO A 1 -28.91 -31.99 -8.24
C PRO A 1 -27.50 -32.50 -8.55
N VAL A 2 -27.01 -32.25 -9.76
CA VAL A 2 -25.60 -32.47 -10.06
C VAL A 2 -24.89 -31.20 -9.63
N ASP A 3 -24.17 -31.26 -8.52
CA ASP A 3 -23.29 -30.18 -8.13
C ASP A 3 -22.18 -30.14 -9.18
N LYS A 4 -22.07 -29.03 -9.90
CA LYS A 4 -21.03 -28.80 -10.90
C LYS A 4 -20.05 -27.80 -10.32
N ASP A 5 -18.78 -28.15 -10.42
CA ASP A 5 -17.73 -27.22 -10.10
C ASP A 5 -17.52 -26.16 -11.18
N PHE A 6 -17.20 -24.95 -10.74
CA PHE A 6 -16.93 -23.80 -11.61
C PHE A 6 -15.76 -22.99 -11.06
N ASP A 7 -15.15 -22.15 -11.90
CA ASP A 7 -14.15 -21.21 -11.41
C ASP A 7 -14.84 -19.98 -10.82
N VAL A 8 -14.40 -19.57 -9.63
CA VAL A 8 -14.65 -18.22 -9.12
C VAL A 8 -13.49 -17.34 -9.58
N VAL A 9 -13.79 -16.32 -10.37
CA VAL A 9 -12.80 -15.43 -11.00
C VAL A 9 -12.92 -14.03 -10.41
N ILE A 10 -11.79 -13.46 -10.01
CA ILE A 10 -11.67 -12.05 -9.61
C ILE A 10 -11.55 -11.20 -10.87
N GLN A 11 -12.47 -10.26 -11.06
CA GLN A 11 -12.40 -9.25 -12.12
C GLN A 11 -12.41 -7.85 -11.53
N ARG A 12 -12.09 -6.87 -12.38
CA ARG A 12 -12.27 -5.43 -12.09
C ARG A 12 -13.14 -4.76 -13.14
N GLY A 13 -13.65 -3.58 -12.82
CA GLY A 13 -14.27 -2.70 -13.82
C GLY A 13 -13.28 -2.34 -14.93
N LEU A 14 -13.77 -2.26 -16.17
CA LEU A 14 -12.97 -1.92 -17.35
C LEU A 14 -12.77 -0.41 -17.49
N ASP A 15 -13.78 0.37 -17.12
CA ASP A 15 -13.72 1.82 -17.16
C ASP A 15 -13.05 2.35 -15.89
N LEU A 16 -12.07 3.23 -16.10
CA LEU A 16 -11.22 3.81 -15.06
C LEU A 16 -11.36 5.33 -15.05
N GLU A 17 -11.36 5.89 -13.85
CA GLU A 17 -11.20 7.32 -13.58
C GLU A 17 -10.00 7.47 -12.64
N ASP A 18 -8.99 8.25 -13.03
CA ASP A 18 -7.71 8.37 -12.32
C ASP A 18 -7.07 7.02 -11.93
N ASP A 19 -7.08 6.08 -12.89
CA ASP A 19 -6.61 4.69 -12.76
C ASP A 19 -7.41 3.82 -11.76
N VAL A 20 -8.54 4.31 -11.24
CA VAL A 20 -9.41 3.57 -10.32
C VAL A 20 -10.67 3.08 -11.04
N PRO A 21 -11.08 1.82 -10.86
CA PRO A 21 -12.32 1.32 -11.44
C PRO A 21 -13.56 2.12 -11.01
N ILE A 22 -14.35 2.54 -11.98
CA ILE A 22 -15.64 3.20 -11.72
C ILE A 22 -16.64 2.19 -11.17
N TYR A 23 -16.57 0.94 -11.64
CA TYR A 23 -17.46 -0.16 -11.25
C TYR A 23 -16.82 -1.17 -10.28
N PRO A 24 -17.60 -1.81 -9.39
CA PRO A 24 -18.99 -1.46 -9.07
C PRO A 24 -19.12 -0.06 -8.45
N SER A 25 -20.32 0.50 -8.54
CA SER A 25 -20.67 1.77 -7.91
C SER A 25 -20.68 1.64 -6.39
N GLN A 26 -20.55 2.77 -5.69
CA GLN A 26 -20.65 2.83 -4.23
C GLN A 26 -21.65 3.93 -3.83
N PRO A 27 -22.88 3.57 -3.40
CA PRO A 27 -23.42 2.21 -3.23
C PRO A 27 -23.67 1.48 -4.57
N PRO A 28 -23.78 0.14 -4.56
CA PRO A 28 -24.08 -0.62 -5.77
C PRO A 28 -25.44 -0.26 -6.36
N VAL A 29 -25.50 -0.18 -7.69
CA VAL A 29 -26.73 0.09 -8.47
C VAL A 29 -27.02 -1.05 -9.43
N VAL A 30 -28.25 -1.11 -9.97
CA VAL A 30 -28.68 -2.19 -10.87
C VAL A 30 -27.79 -2.34 -12.11
N SER A 31 -27.26 -1.23 -12.66
CA SER A 31 -26.35 -1.29 -13.80
C SER A 31 -25.02 -2.00 -13.49
N ASP A 32 -24.60 -2.06 -12.23
CA ASP A 32 -23.38 -2.76 -11.82
C ASP A 32 -23.46 -4.27 -12.05
N TYR A 33 -24.64 -4.84 -12.30
CA TYR A 33 -24.80 -6.26 -12.65
C TYR A 33 -24.58 -6.53 -14.14
N ASN A 34 -24.32 -5.50 -14.96
CA ASN A 34 -23.98 -5.68 -16.37
C ASN A 34 -22.59 -6.29 -16.51
N ARG A 35 -22.53 -7.56 -16.94
CA ARG A 35 -21.28 -8.30 -17.11
C ARG A 35 -20.25 -7.68 -18.05
N PHE A 36 -20.69 -6.84 -18.99
CA PHE A 36 -19.80 -6.23 -19.98
C PHE A 36 -18.98 -5.07 -19.40
N LEU A 37 -19.29 -4.61 -18.19
CA LEU A 37 -18.52 -3.58 -17.48
C LEU A 37 -17.26 -4.13 -16.80
N TYR A 38 -17.12 -5.46 -16.73
CA TYR A 38 -16.04 -6.14 -16.03
C TYR A 38 -15.28 -7.06 -16.96
N GLY A 39 -14.00 -7.23 -16.68
CA GLY A 39 -13.16 -8.12 -17.46
C GLY A 39 -11.85 -8.44 -16.78
N LEU A 40 -10.97 -9.09 -17.55
CA LEU A 40 -9.67 -9.58 -17.12
C LEU A 40 -9.78 -10.68 -16.05
N ASP A 41 -8.64 -11.27 -15.71
CA ASP A 41 -8.52 -12.30 -14.67
C ASP A 41 -7.44 -11.86 -13.68
N GLY A 42 -7.87 -11.45 -12.49
CA GLY A 42 -7.00 -11.04 -11.40
C GLY A 42 -6.58 -12.20 -10.51
N GLY A 43 -7.06 -13.41 -10.78
CA GLY A 43 -6.94 -14.59 -9.94
C GLY A 43 -8.24 -15.38 -10.00
N ARG A 44 -8.12 -16.72 -10.02
CA ARG A 44 -9.27 -17.61 -9.97
C ARG A 44 -8.98 -18.85 -9.15
N LYS A 45 -10.03 -19.53 -8.71
CA LYS A 45 -9.94 -20.83 -8.06
C LYS A 45 -11.19 -21.64 -8.35
N ASN A 46 -11.03 -22.95 -8.50
CA ASN A 46 -12.14 -23.83 -8.81
C ASN A 46 -12.89 -24.24 -7.54
N THR A 47 -14.22 -24.32 -7.59
CA THR A 47 -15.04 -24.71 -6.43
C THR A 47 -14.81 -26.15 -5.97
N SER A 48 -14.24 -27.03 -6.81
CA SER A 48 -13.84 -28.39 -6.38
C SER A 48 -12.81 -28.37 -5.25
N GLU A 49 -12.08 -27.26 -5.11
CA GLU A 49 -11.10 -27.02 -4.07
C GLU A 49 -11.73 -26.40 -2.81
N MET A 50 -13.05 -26.15 -2.78
CA MET A 50 -13.75 -25.77 -1.56
C MET A 50 -13.70 -26.95 -0.60
N GLY A 51 -12.99 -26.77 0.51
CA GLY A 51 -12.97 -27.78 1.56
C GLY A 51 -14.32 -27.92 2.25
N GLY A 52 -14.37 -28.81 3.24
CA GLY A 52 -15.56 -29.00 4.06
C GLY A 52 -15.95 -27.76 4.88
N LYS A 53 -16.95 -27.92 5.73
CA LYS A 53 -17.40 -26.86 6.64
C LYS A 53 -16.19 -26.20 7.34
N TYR A 54 -16.12 -24.87 7.27
CA TYR A 54 -15.08 -24.04 7.87
C TYR A 54 -13.72 -23.99 7.17
N TYR A 55 -13.58 -24.57 5.98
CA TYR A 55 -12.38 -24.35 5.17
C TYR A 55 -12.35 -22.96 4.53
N LEU A 56 -11.17 -22.36 4.50
CA LEU A 56 -10.94 -21.10 3.81
C LEU A 56 -10.84 -21.35 2.30
N PHE A 57 -11.71 -20.69 1.54
CA PHE A 57 -11.62 -20.63 0.09
C PHE A 57 -10.87 -19.36 -0.34
N SER A 58 -9.55 -19.44 -0.35
CA SER A 58 -8.68 -18.31 -0.71
C SER A 58 -8.34 -18.30 -2.19
N ILE A 59 -8.63 -17.21 -2.88
CA ILE A 59 -8.20 -16.94 -4.25
C ILE A 59 -6.98 -16.02 -4.19
N LYS A 60 -5.84 -16.49 -4.71
CA LYS A 60 -4.61 -15.67 -4.77
C LYS A 60 -4.70 -14.71 -5.96
N LEU A 61 -4.47 -13.42 -5.72
CA LEU A 61 -4.28 -12.47 -6.81
C LEU A 61 -3.05 -12.86 -7.64
N ASN A 62 -3.21 -12.93 -8.96
CA ASN A 62 -2.11 -13.12 -9.89
C ASN A 62 -1.39 -11.78 -10.13
N GLY A 63 -0.33 -11.79 -10.96
CA GLY A 63 0.46 -10.58 -11.23
C GLY A 63 -0.37 -9.42 -11.80
N LEU A 64 -1.41 -9.71 -12.59
CA LEU A 64 -2.32 -8.69 -13.11
C LEU A 64 -3.23 -8.15 -12.00
N GLY A 65 -3.82 -9.03 -11.20
CA GLY A 65 -4.69 -8.66 -10.08
C GLY A 65 -3.99 -7.82 -9.01
N LEU A 66 -2.71 -8.07 -8.76
CA LEU A 66 -1.90 -7.27 -7.84
C LEU A 66 -1.74 -5.81 -8.29
N ASN A 67 -1.72 -5.56 -9.60
CA ASN A 67 -1.63 -4.20 -10.14
C ASN A 67 -2.94 -3.41 -10.02
N TRP A 68 -4.04 -4.06 -9.60
CA TRP A 68 -5.34 -3.40 -9.39
C TRP A 68 -5.53 -2.85 -7.98
N ILE A 69 -4.62 -3.18 -7.06
CA ILE A 69 -4.65 -2.67 -5.68
C ILE A 69 -4.38 -1.18 -5.71
N ASN A 70 -5.36 -0.40 -5.23
CA ASN A 70 -5.19 1.02 -5.01
C ASN A 70 -4.31 1.24 -3.78
N LYS A 71 -3.16 1.90 -3.98
CA LYS A 71 -2.13 2.11 -2.95
C LYS A 71 -2.22 3.47 -2.25
N LYS A 72 -3.17 4.32 -2.64
CA LYS A 72 -3.40 5.63 -1.99
C LYS A 72 -3.96 5.40 -0.58
N ARG A 73 -3.62 6.28 0.38
CA ARG A 73 -4.01 6.19 1.81
C ARG A 73 -5.51 5.91 2.02
N ASP A 74 -6.36 6.55 1.22
CA ASP A 74 -7.81 6.40 1.25
C ASP A 74 -8.35 5.83 -0.09
N GLY A 75 -7.48 5.15 -0.82
CA GLY A 75 -7.78 4.56 -2.12
C GLY A 75 -8.73 3.37 -1.98
N ILE A 76 -9.82 3.38 -2.74
CA ILE A 76 -10.74 2.25 -2.79
C ILE A 76 -10.25 1.27 -3.86
N THR A 77 -10.03 0.02 -3.46
CA THR A 77 -9.84 -1.10 -4.38
C THR A 77 -11.17 -1.78 -4.62
N LYS A 78 -11.53 -2.00 -5.89
CA LYS A 78 -12.82 -2.58 -6.28
C LYS A 78 -12.63 -3.87 -7.08
N PHE A 79 -13.26 -4.94 -6.60
CA PHE A 79 -13.29 -6.25 -7.25
C PHE A 79 -14.73 -6.75 -7.41
N VAL A 80 -14.92 -7.63 -8.38
CA VAL A 80 -16.11 -8.50 -8.45
C VAL A 80 -15.67 -9.95 -8.52
N LEU A 81 -16.48 -10.83 -7.92
CA LEU A 81 -16.35 -12.28 -8.06
C LEU A 81 -17.39 -12.75 -9.06
N ARG A 82 -16.96 -13.53 -10.05
CA ARG A 82 -17.85 -14.07 -11.10
C ARG A 82 -17.58 -15.54 -11.35
N SER A 83 -18.64 -16.30 -11.60
CA SER A 83 -18.49 -17.70 -12.01
C SER A 83 -17.96 -17.78 -13.44
N SER A 84 -17.28 -18.87 -13.79
CA SER A 84 -16.91 -19.17 -15.19
C SER A 84 -18.11 -19.14 -16.13
N ASP A 85 -19.29 -19.53 -15.63
CA ASP A 85 -20.53 -19.57 -16.40
C ASP A 85 -21.11 -18.17 -16.65
N ASP A 86 -21.03 -17.26 -15.68
CA ASP A 86 -21.37 -15.85 -15.87
C ASP A 86 -20.46 -15.23 -16.94
N LEU A 87 -19.17 -15.60 -16.96
CA LEU A 87 -18.22 -15.14 -17.98
C LEU A 87 -18.57 -15.67 -19.37
N MET A 88 -19.05 -16.91 -19.46
CA MET A 88 -19.51 -17.53 -20.70
C MET A 88 -20.93 -17.12 -21.10
N GLY A 89 -21.65 -16.39 -20.23
CA GLY A 89 -23.04 -15.99 -20.47
C GLY A 89 -24.01 -17.17 -20.46
N ILE A 90 -23.75 -18.18 -19.63
CA ILE A 90 -24.59 -19.37 -19.45
C ILE A 90 -25.51 -19.12 -18.25
N PRO A 91 -26.80 -18.76 -18.42
CA PRO A 91 -27.65 -18.49 -17.28
C PRO A 91 -28.05 -19.80 -16.56
N PRO A 92 -28.33 -19.74 -15.24
CA PRO A 92 -28.65 -20.92 -14.43
C PRO A 92 -29.84 -21.75 -14.95
N GLU A 93 -30.79 -21.08 -15.62
CA GLU A 93 -32.03 -21.69 -16.15
C GLU A 93 -31.81 -22.60 -17.37
N MET A 94 -30.67 -22.54 -18.05
CA MET A 94 -30.43 -23.37 -19.24
C MET A 94 -30.11 -24.83 -18.91
N ILE A 95 -29.96 -25.20 -17.63
CA ILE A 95 -29.68 -26.57 -17.21
C ILE A 95 -30.63 -26.95 -16.07
N GLU A 96 -31.58 -27.82 -16.39
CA GLU A 96 -32.59 -28.31 -15.44
C GLU A 96 -31.93 -28.94 -14.21
N GLY A 97 -32.34 -28.51 -13.02
CA GLY A 97 -31.86 -29.04 -11.75
C GLY A 97 -30.45 -28.59 -11.34
N ARG A 98 -29.81 -27.67 -12.08
CA ARG A 98 -28.53 -27.07 -11.72
C ARG A 98 -28.68 -26.07 -10.58
N LYS A 99 -27.74 -26.10 -9.64
CA LYS A 99 -27.55 -25.06 -8.63
C LYS A 99 -26.11 -24.58 -8.70
N GLU A 100 -25.92 -23.31 -9.00
CA GLU A 100 -24.64 -22.62 -8.84
C GLU A 100 -24.83 -21.53 -7.80
N CYS A 101 -24.20 -21.70 -6.64
CA CYS A 101 -24.19 -20.67 -5.63
C CYS A 101 -22.82 -20.62 -4.96
N CYS A 102 -22.25 -19.43 -4.89
CA CYS A 102 -21.17 -19.13 -3.97
C CYS A 102 -21.72 -18.09 -2.99
N GLN A 103 -21.85 -18.47 -1.73
CA GLN A 103 -22.33 -17.56 -0.70
C GLN A 103 -21.12 -16.93 0.00
N LEU A 104 -21.04 -15.60 -0.09
CA LEU A 104 -20.10 -14.83 0.70
C LEU A 104 -20.75 -14.53 2.06
N TYR A 105 -20.27 -15.16 3.12
CA TYR A 105 -20.67 -14.79 4.47
C TYR A 105 -19.92 -13.51 4.87
N SER A 106 -20.67 -12.41 5.01
CA SER A 106 -20.22 -11.16 5.60
C SER A 106 -21.24 -10.73 6.65
N GLY A 107 -20.80 -10.54 7.89
CA GLY A 107 -21.69 -10.15 8.98
C GLY A 107 -20.95 -9.60 10.19
N ASN A 108 -21.63 -8.73 10.94
CA ASN A 108 -21.18 -8.21 12.23
C ASN A 108 -21.29 -9.28 13.35
N GLN A 109 -20.73 -10.47 13.13
CA GLN A 109 -20.60 -11.45 14.20
C GLN A 109 -19.40 -11.08 15.10
N PRO A 110 -19.47 -11.34 16.42
CA PRO A 110 -18.35 -11.08 17.33
C PRO A 110 -17.10 -11.89 16.99
N SER A 111 -17.23 -13.04 16.30
CA SER A 111 -16.09 -13.82 15.84
C SER A 111 -15.64 -13.39 14.44
N THR A 112 -14.33 -13.18 14.29
CA THR A 112 -13.68 -12.87 13.01
C THR A 112 -13.62 -14.06 12.06
N TYR A 113 -13.91 -15.27 12.55
CA TYR A 113 -13.75 -16.53 11.83
C TYR A 113 -14.58 -16.67 10.55
N TYR A 114 -15.72 -15.96 10.46
CA TYR A 114 -16.66 -16.07 9.33
C TYR A 114 -16.67 -14.86 8.40
N ARG A 115 -15.76 -13.89 8.58
CA ARG A 115 -15.74 -12.69 7.76
C ARG A 115 -14.88 -12.93 6.54
N SER A 116 -15.35 -12.49 5.39
CA SER A 116 -14.51 -12.40 4.20
C SER A 116 -13.51 -11.27 4.39
N TYR A 117 -12.23 -11.53 4.16
CA TYR A 117 -11.17 -10.55 4.31
C TYR A 117 -10.21 -10.61 3.12
N LEU A 118 -9.65 -9.47 2.79
CA LEU A 118 -8.49 -9.38 1.90
C LEU A 118 -7.24 -9.48 2.78
N HIS A 119 -6.38 -10.44 2.48
CA HIS A 119 -5.12 -10.64 3.20
C HIS A 119 -3.95 -10.27 2.31
N PHE A 120 -3.12 -9.35 2.79
CA PHE A 120 -1.87 -8.98 2.15
C PHE A 120 -0.71 -9.52 2.97
N VAL A 121 0.25 -10.12 2.27
CA VAL A 121 1.58 -10.39 2.81
C VAL A 121 2.52 -9.44 2.07
N VAL A 122 3.10 -8.52 2.81
CA VAL A 122 4.07 -7.55 2.29
C VAL A 122 5.44 -7.90 2.85
N THR A 123 6.46 -7.72 2.02
CA THR A 123 7.85 -7.73 2.47
C THR A 123 8.32 -6.29 2.44
N VAL A 124 8.76 -5.82 3.60
CA VAL A 124 9.31 -4.48 3.78
C VAL A 124 10.83 -4.54 3.93
N TYR A 125 11.49 -3.49 3.49
CA TYR A 125 12.93 -3.30 3.65
C TYR A 125 13.19 -1.97 4.34
N ILE A 126 14.40 -1.76 4.87
CA ILE A 126 14.77 -0.48 5.45
C ILE A 126 14.61 0.65 4.41
N PRO A 127 14.22 1.88 4.82
CA PRO A 127 14.13 3.00 3.90
C PRO A 127 15.49 3.34 3.26
N GLU A 128 15.46 3.83 2.02
CA GLU A 128 16.62 4.36 1.32
C GLU A 128 16.57 5.88 1.33
N VAL A 129 17.58 6.52 1.91
CA VAL A 129 17.58 7.96 2.18
C VAL A 129 18.92 8.57 1.75
N GLU A 130 18.86 9.76 1.18
CA GLU A 130 20.00 10.60 0.80
C GLU A 130 20.02 11.85 1.68
N THR A 131 21.19 12.15 2.26
CA THR A 131 21.47 13.47 2.85
C THR A 131 21.97 14.38 1.74
N ARG A 132 21.27 15.48 1.47
CA ARG A 132 21.70 16.46 0.48
C ARG A 132 22.55 17.56 1.11
N GLU A 133 23.17 18.35 0.26
CA GLU A 133 23.96 19.51 0.66
C GLU A 133 23.16 20.44 1.60
N VAL A 134 23.85 20.92 2.65
CA VAL A 134 23.32 21.92 3.57
C VAL A 134 23.36 23.29 2.90
N ILE A 135 22.23 24.00 2.91
CA ILE A 135 22.09 25.32 2.25
C ILE A 135 21.80 26.41 3.28
N ASN A 136 21.76 27.67 2.82
CA ASN A 136 21.46 28.85 3.64
C ASN A 136 22.35 28.97 4.89
N ILE A 137 23.63 28.62 4.76
CA ILE A 137 24.59 28.64 5.87
C ILE A 137 24.80 30.08 6.34
N GLY A 138 24.41 30.35 7.58
CA GLY A 138 24.60 31.62 8.28
C GLY A 138 25.49 31.45 9.51
N ARG A 139 25.58 32.49 10.34
CA ARG A 139 26.39 32.49 11.57
C ARG A 139 25.85 31.53 12.63
N GLU A 140 24.53 31.46 12.78
CA GLU A 140 23.87 30.68 13.84
C GLU A 140 22.74 29.80 13.28
N ARG A 141 22.68 29.65 11.95
CA ARG A 141 21.59 28.93 11.28
C ARG A 141 22.03 28.23 10.00
N VAL A 142 21.32 27.18 9.63
CA VAL A 142 21.44 26.46 8.35
C VAL A 142 20.10 25.84 7.96
N THR A 143 19.97 25.42 6.69
CA THR A 143 18.85 24.59 6.23
C THR A 143 19.35 23.22 5.79
N TRP A 144 18.86 22.16 6.43
CA TRP A 144 19.14 20.78 6.07
C TRP A 144 18.15 20.25 5.04
N GLN A 145 18.61 19.31 4.20
CA GLN A 145 17.81 18.72 3.13
C GLN A 145 17.97 17.19 3.15
N GLY A 146 16.85 16.49 3.26
CA GLY A 146 16.78 15.04 3.22
C GLY A 146 15.91 14.58 2.06
N TYR A 147 16.34 13.54 1.36
CA TYR A 147 15.59 12.99 0.23
C TYR A 147 15.38 11.49 0.41
N ILE A 148 14.12 11.05 0.43
CA ILE A 148 13.79 9.64 0.55
C ILE A 148 13.71 9.03 -0.85
N ILE A 149 14.73 8.26 -1.21
CA ILE A 149 14.82 7.56 -2.49
C ILE A 149 13.69 6.53 -2.57
N ASN A 150 13.53 5.73 -1.53
CA ASN A 150 12.49 4.71 -1.42
C ASN A 150 12.05 4.51 0.04
N HIS A 151 10.74 4.43 0.27
CA HIS A 151 10.21 4.17 1.62
C HIS A 151 10.35 2.72 2.03
N ASN A 152 10.35 1.79 1.05
CA ASN A 152 10.44 0.35 1.25
C ASN A 152 9.45 -0.24 2.30
N GLY A 153 8.36 0.49 2.56
CA GLY A 153 7.38 0.21 3.61
C GLY A 153 6.65 1.50 3.98
N TRP A 154 5.77 1.42 4.99
CA TRP A 154 5.13 2.61 5.54
C TRP A 154 6.08 3.32 6.50
N LEU A 155 6.36 4.59 6.23
CA LEU A 155 7.18 5.39 7.13
C LEU A 155 6.46 5.63 8.45
N SER A 156 7.15 5.39 9.56
CA SER A 156 6.73 5.80 10.90
C SER A 156 7.26 7.18 11.26
N SER A 157 8.51 7.50 10.88
CA SER A 157 9.11 8.82 11.10
C SER A 157 10.21 9.14 10.09
N PHE A 158 10.50 10.43 9.90
CA PHE A 158 11.66 10.89 9.15
C PHE A 158 12.16 12.25 9.65
N GLY A 159 13.43 12.51 9.42
CA GLY A 159 14.10 13.71 9.90
C GLY A 159 15.61 13.65 9.73
N PHE A 160 16.34 14.18 10.71
CA PHE A 160 17.80 14.28 10.66
C PHE A 160 18.44 13.79 11.96
N GLU A 161 19.62 13.20 11.85
CA GLU A 161 20.54 13.01 12.97
C GLU A 161 21.62 14.09 12.88
N PHE A 162 21.82 14.84 13.96
CA PHE A 162 22.74 15.98 14.05
C PHE A 162 23.81 15.75 15.11
N ALA A 163 25.07 16.04 14.80
CA ALA A 163 26.19 15.80 15.71
C ALA A 163 27.30 16.85 15.59
N ASP A 164 28.04 17.07 16.67
CA ASP A 164 29.19 17.99 16.72
C ASP A 164 30.45 17.40 16.04
N TYR A 165 30.53 16.08 15.88
CA TYR A 165 31.60 15.38 15.18
C TYR A 165 31.11 14.03 14.62
N VAL A 166 31.79 13.52 13.58
CA VAL A 166 31.44 12.24 12.92
C VAL A 166 31.39 11.10 13.94
N ALA A 167 30.31 10.31 13.92
CA ALA A 167 30.10 9.15 14.80
C ALA A 167 30.08 9.46 16.32
N GLY A 168 29.94 10.74 16.70
CA GLY A 168 29.64 11.14 18.07
C GLY A 168 28.19 10.85 18.47
N PRO A 169 27.81 11.19 19.73
CA PRO A 169 26.40 11.23 20.10
C PRO A 169 25.66 12.19 19.17
N PHE A 170 24.49 11.78 18.71
CA PHE A 170 23.66 12.59 17.82
C PHE A 170 22.33 12.91 18.50
N GLU A 171 21.78 14.07 18.14
CA GLU A 171 20.41 14.45 18.39
C GLU A 171 19.54 14.01 17.20
N TYR A 172 18.40 13.36 17.48
CA TYR A 172 17.40 13.10 16.45
C TYR A 172 16.39 14.24 16.38
N ILE A 173 16.30 14.86 15.20
CA ILE A 173 15.36 15.92 14.89
C ILE A 173 14.28 15.34 13.97
N GLU A 174 13.07 15.14 14.50
CA GLU A 174 11.91 14.69 13.73
C GLU A 174 11.34 15.84 12.88
N VAL A 175 11.11 15.57 11.60
CA VAL A 175 10.48 16.51 10.65
C VAL A 175 9.05 16.09 10.34
N GLY A 176 8.79 14.78 10.30
CA GLY A 176 7.44 14.26 10.09
C GLY A 176 7.28 12.80 10.52
N LYS A 177 6.02 12.38 10.66
CA LYS A 177 5.59 11.05 11.08
C LYS A 177 4.24 10.66 10.47
N ASP A 178 3.93 9.37 10.48
CA ASP A 178 2.64 8.67 10.32
C ASP A 178 1.68 9.06 9.16
N GLU A 179 1.92 10.15 8.41
CA GLU A 179 0.90 10.75 7.51
C GLU A 179 1.42 11.10 6.12
N LEU A 180 2.73 11.04 5.89
CA LEU A 180 3.36 11.50 4.65
C LEU A 180 4.04 10.35 3.91
N GLN A 181 3.23 9.43 3.36
CA GLN A 181 3.72 8.27 2.60
C GLN A 181 4.14 8.59 1.16
N ASP A 182 3.90 9.82 0.68
CA ASP A 182 4.33 10.26 -0.65
C ASP A 182 5.48 11.30 -0.59
N ILE A 183 6.05 11.53 0.60
CA ILE A 183 7.14 12.50 0.77
C ILE A 183 8.41 12.01 0.10
N LYS A 184 9.06 12.89 -0.65
CA LYS A 184 10.39 12.67 -1.21
C LYS A 184 11.40 13.60 -0.60
N LEU A 185 11.19 14.92 -0.75
CA LEU A 185 12.07 15.94 -0.19
C LEU A 185 11.48 16.50 1.11
N TYR A 186 12.30 16.60 2.14
CA TYR A 186 11.97 17.30 3.38
C TYR A 186 13.13 18.18 3.82
N MET A 187 12.80 19.29 4.49
CA MET A 187 13.76 20.34 4.87
C MET A 187 13.56 20.71 6.33
N TYR A 188 14.63 21.18 6.97
CA TYR A 188 14.59 21.67 8.35
C TYR A 188 15.54 22.86 8.52
N ASP A 189 15.02 23.97 9.02
CA ASP A 189 15.81 25.14 9.40
C ASP A 189 16.31 24.99 10.84
N LYS A 190 17.62 24.80 11.01
CA LYS A 190 18.27 24.73 12.32
C LYS A 190 18.79 26.11 12.70
N PHE A 191 18.50 26.51 13.93
CA PHE A 191 18.97 27.75 14.56
C PHE A 191 19.84 27.45 15.80
N ASP A 192 20.31 28.51 16.47
CA ASP A 192 21.07 28.46 17.71
C ASP A 192 22.39 27.65 17.60
N LEU A 193 23.04 27.74 16.44
CA LEU A 193 24.37 27.14 16.22
C LEU A 193 25.47 28.12 16.63
N THR A 194 26.61 27.59 17.06
CA THR A 194 27.77 28.44 17.39
C THR A 194 28.44 28.91 16.08
N PRO A 195 28.80 30.20 15.95
CA PRO A 195 29.55 30.71 14.79
C PRO A 195 30.91 30.02 14.59
N ASP A 196 31.38 29.96 13.35
CA ASP A 196 32.64 29.31 12.95
C ASP A 196 32.86 27.89 13.53
N THR A 197 31.79 27.10 13.62
CA THR A 197 31.82 25.77 14.23
C THR A 197 31.45 24.70 13.21
N PRO A 198 32.26 23.62 13.06
CA PRO A 198 31.92 22.49 12.21
C PRO A 198 30.85 21.62 12.87
N TYR A 199 29.95 21.10 12.06
CA TYR A 199 28.87 20.20 12.46
C TYR A 199 28.62 19.15 11.37
N PHE A 200 27.92 18.08 11.76
CA PHE A 200 27.59 16.97 10.88
C PHE A 200 26.09 16.70 10.94
N VAL A 201 25.49 16.45 9.78
CA VAL A 201 24.08 16.06 9.68
C VAL A 201 23.92 14.88 8.72
N ARG A 202 22.99 13.98 9.02
CA ARG A 202 22.51 12.99 8.05
C ARG A 202 21.00 12.85 8.06
N ALA A 203 20.42 12.60 6.90
CA ALA A 203 19.02 12.29 6.74
C ALA A 203 18.71 10.90 7.31
N ARG A 204 17.52 10.75 7.90
CA ARG A 204 17.03 9.52 8.53
C ARG A 204 15.56 9.31 8.17
N ALA A 205 15.18 8.06 7.89
CA ALA A 205 13.79 7.64 7.83
C ALA A 205 13.63 6.26 8.47
N GLU A 206 12.46 6.00 9.04
CA GLU A 206 12.15 4.76 9.75
C GLU A 206 10.85 4.15 9.24
N ASN A 207 10.83 2.83 9.14
CA ASN A 207 9.63 2.03 8.91
C ASN A 207 9.68 0.75 9.79
N GLU A 208 8.74 -0.16 9.61
CA GLU A 208 8.68 -1.40 10.41
C GLU A 208 9.88 -2.35 10.19
N ALA A 209 10.62 -2.23 9.08
CA ALA A 209 11.85 -2.98 8.85
C ALA A 209 13.08 -2.35 9.53
N GLY A 210 13.01 -1.07 9.93
CA GLY A 210 14.05 -0.39 10.69
C GLY A 210 14.38 1.01 10.17
N ILE A 211 15.61 1.46 10.47
CA ILE A 211 16.05 2.85 10.24
C ILE A 211 17.01 2.90 9.05
N GLY A 212 16.58 3.58 8.00
CA GLY A 212 17.38 4.01 6.87
C GLY A 212 18.10 5.33 7.15
N ARG A 213 19.34 5.45 6.71
CA ARG A 213 20.18 6.64 6.94
C ARG A 213 20.95 7.00 5.69
N GLY A 214 21.04 8.29 5.42
CA GLY A 214 21.98 8.83 4.44
C GLY A 214 23.40 8.93 5.01
N GLU A 215 24.31 9.37 4.14
CA GLU A 215 25.69 9.69 4.53
C GLU A 215 25.77 10.97 5.37
N TRP A 216 26.81 11.08 6.19
CA TRP A 216 27.09 12.30 6.92
C TRP A 216 27.56 13.40 5.97
N VAL A 217 26.96 14.58 6.10
CA VAL A 217 27.41 15.81 5.45
C VAL A 217 27.98 16.74 6.51
N GLU A 218 29.24 17.16 6.31
CA GLU A 218 29.88 18.18 7.12
C GLU A 218 29.48 19.58 6.62
N PHE A 219 29.24 20.50 7.55
CA PHE A 219 29.12 21.91 7.26
C PHE A 219 29.74 22.75 8.37
N ARG A 220 30.05 24.01 8.08
CA ARG A 220 30.59 24.97 9.05
C ARG A 220 29.77 26.25 9.01
N THR A 221 29.34 26.74 10.17
CA THR A 221 28.67 28.05 10.28
C THR A 221 29.60 29.20 9.89
N LEU A 222 29.03 30.32 9.45
CA LEU A 222 29.84 31.51 9.15
C LEU A 222 30.40 32.15 10.43
N ALA A 223 31.52 32.86 10.28
CA ALA A 223 32.16 33.61 11.36
C ALA A 223 31.30 34.77 11.88
#